data_AF-A0A2S4PUV2-F1
#
_entry.id   AF-A0A2S4PUV2-F1
#
_cell.length_a   1.000
_cell.length_b   1.000
_cell.length_c   1.000
_cell.angle_alpha   90.00
_cell.angle_beta   90.00
_cell.angle_gamma   90.00
#
_symmetry.space_group_name_H-M   'P 1'
#
loop_
_entity.id
_entity.type
_entity.pdbx_description
1 polymer ?
#
loop_
_entity_poly.entity_id
_entity_poly.type
_entity_poly.pdbx_seq_one_letter_code
_entity_poly.pdbx_strand_id
1 'polypeptide(L)'
;MNLNATDGEPNMSGQSTIFNPSVLTAEMGNVTFSLSTAKAGLVGNSTIENLTIRPGQNRFYLTSIIDKYKIAKSMDISTGMVVLVVKGSSVIYNGEHIPYYEKALSRHEIVLALNVTEILLNSRDQNT
;
A
#
# COMPACT_ATOMS: atom_id res chain seq x y z
N MET A 1 -12.57 -1.13 3.11
CA MET A 1 -12.13 0.21 3.58
C MET A 1 -13.02 0.61 4.76
N ASN A 2 -12.45 1.08 5.86
CA ASN A 2 -13.19 1.58 7.01
C ASN A 2 -13.42 3.09 6.88
N LEU A 3 -14.65 3.50 6.56
CA LEU A 3 -14.99 4.92 6.40
C LEU A 3 -15.04 5.68 7.74
N ASN A 4 -15.17 4.97 8.86
CA ASN A 4 -15.29 5.54 10.20
C ASN A 4 -13.96 5.62 10.96
N ALA A 5 -12.86 5.14 10.37
CA ALA A 5 -11.53 5.27 10.97
C ALA A 5 -11.17 6.75 11.19
N THR A 6 -10.54 7.04 12.33
CA THR A 6 -10.05 8.37 12.68
C THR A 6 -8.92 8.77 11.74
N ASP A 7 -8.73 10.06 11.52
CA ASP A 7 -7.61 10.55 10.72
C ASP A 7 -6.27 10.10 11.34
N GLY A 8 -5.41 9.52 10.51
CA GLY A 8 -4.13 8.96 10.94
C GLY A 8 -4.19 7.48 11.35
N GLU A 9 -5.38 6.88 11.46
CA GLU A 9 -5.51 5.44 11.71
C GLU A 9 -5.63 4.64 10.41
N PRO A 10 -5.13 3.38 10.39
CA PRO A 10 -5.32 2.50 9.25
C PRO A 10 -6.80 2.33 8.89
N ASN A 11 -7.13 2.61 7.64
CA ASN A 11 -8.50 2.58 7.13
C ASN A 11 -8.67 1.66 5.91
N MET A 12 -7.60 0.97 5.52
CA MET A 12 -7.64 -0.10 4.54
C MET A 12 -6.63 -1.17 4.93
N SER A 13 -6.96 -2.42 4.63
CA SER A 13 -6.04 -3.55 4.71
C SER A 13 -6.14 -4.36 3.43
N GLY A 14 -5.05 -5.05 3.11
CA GLY A 14 -4.99 -5.90 1.92
C GLY A 14 -3.96 -7.00 2.09
N GLN A 15 -4.03 -7.97 1.19
CA GLN A 15 -2.99 -8.97 1.03
C GLN A 15 -2.27 -8.70 -0.29
N SER A 16 -0.94 -8.70 -0.27
CA SER A 16 -0.10 -8.58 -1.46
C SER A 16 0.79 -9.81 -1.59
N THR A 17 1.12 -10.13 -2.84
CA THR A 17 2.05 -11.20 -3.17
C THR A 17 3.27 -10.60 -3.87
N ILE A 18 4.45 -10.83 -3.33
CA ILE A 18 5.73 -10.39 -3.91
C ILE A 18 6.52 -11.62 -4.31
N PHE A 19 6.93 -11.67 -5.57
CA PHE A 19 7.81 -12.72 -6.08
C PHE A 19 9.28 -12.28 -6.01
N ASN A 20 10.12 -13.07 -5.35
CA ASN A 20 11.56 -12.90 -5.30
C ASN A 20 12.23 -13.93 -6.22
N PRO A 21 12.68 -13.55 -7.41
CA PRO A 21 13.37 -14.45 -8.34
C PRO A 21 14.80 -14.80 -7.89
N SER A 22 15.30 -14.23 -6.81
CA SER A 22 16.66 -14.50 -6.31
C SER A 22 16.70 -15.71 -5.38
N VAL A 23 17.91 -16.21 -5.11
CA VAL A 23 18.19 -17.23 -4.09
C VAL A 23 18.44 -16.64 -2.70
N LEU A 24 18.45 -15.31 -2.57
CA LEU A 24 18.75 -14.61 -1.33
C LEU A 24 17.47 -14.26 -0.57
N THR A 25 17.56 -14.27 0.76
CA THR A 25 16.52 -13.74 1.65
C THR A 25 16.88 -12.31 2.05
N ALA A 26 15.92 -11.40 2.00
CA ALA A 26 16.08 -10.02 2.46
C ALA A 26 15.16 -9.75 3.65
N GLU A 27 15.76 -9.45 4.80
CA GLU A 27 15.06 -8.98 6.00
C GLU A 27 15.07 -7.44 5.99
N MET A 28 13.88 -6.84 5.97
CA MET A 28 13.71 -5.39 5.76
C MET A 28 13.06 -4.69 6.94
N GLY A 29 12.35 -5.42 7.82
CA GLY A 29 11.61 -4.80 8.92
C GLY A 29 10.34 -4.11 8.43
N ASN A 30 10.03 -2.94 8.98
CA ASN A 30 8.82 -2.19 8.65
C ASN A 30 9.04 -1.38 7.36
N VAL A 31 8.31 -1.73 6.31
CA VAL A 31 8.42 -1.07 5.00
C VAL A 31 7.18 -0.23 4.74
N THR A 32 7.39 1.04 4.42
CA THR A 32 6.34 1.98 4.05
C THR A 32 6.41 2.32 2.57
N PHE A 33 5.26 2.32 1.93
CA PHE A 33 5.06 2.76 0.55
C PHE A 33 4.17 4.01 0.55
N SER A 34 4.59 5.01 -0.21
CA SER A 34 3.74 6.16 -0.54
C SER A 34 2.74 5.77 -1.63
N LEU A 35 1.50 6.23 -1.49
CA LEU A 35 0.42 6.02 -2.43
C LEU A 35 0.04 7.37 -3.03
N SER A 36 0.00 7.45 -4.36
CA SER A 36 -0.34 8.70 -5.05
C SER A 36 -1.22 8.46 -6.27
N THR A 37 -1.86 9.53 -6.75
CA THR A 37 -2.67 9.52 -7.98
C THR A 37 -2.24 10.69 -8.85
N ALA A 38 -2.46 10.58 -10.17
CA ALA A 38 -2.17 11.68 -11.09
C ALA A 38 -3.02 12.94 -10.80
N LYS A 39 -4.25 12.78 -10.27
CA LYS A 39 -5.18 13.89 -10.04
C LYS A 39 -5.02 14.58 -8.68
N ALA A 40 -4.65 13.84 -7.62
CA ALA A 40 -4.63 14.36 -6.26
C ALA A 40 -3.26 14.28 -5.56
N GLY A 41 -2.20 13.83 -6.27
CA GLY A 41 -0.87 13.69 -5.69
C GLY A 41 -0.85 12.61 -4.60
N LEU A 42 -0.15 12.85 -3.50
CA LEU A 42 -0.08 11.92 -2.37
C LEU A 42 -1.47 11.75 -1.73
N VAL A 43 -1.96 10.51 -1.72
CA VAL A 43 -3.27 10.11 -1.20
C VAL A 43 -3.17 9.23 0.04
N GLY A 44 -1.98 8.82 0.45
CA GLY A 44 -1.80 8.02 1.66
C GLY A 44 -0.48 7.27 1.69
N ASN A 45 -0.39 6.33 2.62
CA ASN A 45 0.71 5.39 2.72
C ASN A 45 0.19 3.98 3.03
N SER A 46 1.04 3.00 2.76
CA SER A 46 0.82 1.61 3.13
C SER A 46 2.03 1.03 3.81
N THR A 47 1.82 0.26 4.87
CA THR A 47 2.87 -0.34 5.67
C THR A 47 2.76 -1.86 5.64
N ILE A 48 3.89 -2.53 5.43
CA ILE A 48 4.07 -3.96 5.74
C ILE A 48 5.00 -4.03 6.94
N GLU A 49 4.52 -4.62 8.02
CA GLU A 49 5.32 -4.84 9.22
C GLU A 49 6.18 -6.09 9.07
N ASN A 50 7.41 -6.04 9.60
CA ASN A 50 8.34 -7.18 9.68
C ASN A 50 8.52 -7.92 8.33
N LEU A 51 8.65 -7.16 7.23
CA LEU A 51 8.84 -7.69 5.89
C LEU A 51 10.13 -8.51 5.79
N THR A 52 9.97 -9.78 5.45
CA THR A 52 11.05 -10.69 5.09
C THR A 52 10.73 -11.34 3.76
N ILE A 53 11.55 -11.08 2.74
CA ILE A 53 11.35 -11.58 1.39
C ILE A 53 12.27 -12.78 1.18
N ARG A 54 11.69 -13.98 1.14
CA ARG A 54 12.39 -15.25 0.88
C ARG A 54 12.38 -15.57 -0.62
N PRO A 55 13.25 -16.47 -1.12
CA PRO A 55 13.16 -16.96 -2.49
C PRO A 55 11.76 -17.47 -2.85
N GLY A 56 11.27 -17.12 -4.04
CA GLY A 56 9.96 -17.51 -4.53
C GLY A 56 8.83 -16.56 -4.12
N GLN A 57 7.64 -17.11 -3.93
CA GLN A 57 6.42 -16.35 -3.69
C GLN A 57 6.22 -16.05 -2.21
N ASN A 58 6.13 -14.77 -1.85
CA ASN A 58 5.85 -14.32 -0.49
C ASN A 58 4.50 -13.62 -0.43
N ARG A 59 3.70 -13.90 0.59
CA ARG A 59 2.42 -13.23 0.83
C ARG A 59 2.52 -12.41 2.10
N PHE A 60 2.05 -11.17 2.04
CA PHE A 60 2.11 -10.23 3.14
C PHE A 60 0.78 -9.54 3.32
N TYR A 61 0.45 -9.25 4.57
CA TYR A 61 -0.61 -8.30 4.89
C TYR A 61 -0.02 -6.90 4.95
N LEU A 62 -0.77 -5.95 4.42
CA LEU A 62 -0.46 -4.54 4.48
C LEU A 62 -1.65 -3.78 5.06
N THR A 63 -1.35 -2.75 5.83
CA THR A 63 -2.32 -1.78 6.31
C THR A 63 -2.03 -0.44 5.65
N SER A 64 -3.07 0.35 5.40
CA SER A 64 -2.93 1.64 4.73
C SER A 64 -3.74 2.71 5.42
N ILE A 65 -3.18 3.91 5.46
CA ILE A 65 -3.85 5.14 5.89
C ILE A 65 -4.07 5.96 4.62
N ILE A 66 -5.33 6.14 4.24
CA ILE A 66 -5.71 6.74 2.96
C ILE A 66 -6.63 7.95 3.16
N ASP A 67 -6.34 9.03 2.43
CA ASP A 67 -7.20 10.20 2.33
C ASP A 67 -8.41 9.89 1.43
N LYS A 68 -9.54 9.63 2.09
CA LYS A 68 -10.82 9.26 1.46
C LYS A 68 -11.29 10.30 0.44
N TYR A 69 -11.08 11.59 0.70
CA TYR A 69 -11.50 12.67 -0.18
C TYR A 69 -10.63 12.73 -1.44
N LYS A 70 -9.31 12.59 -1.30
CA LYS A 70 -8.40 12.55 -2.45
C LYS A 70 -8.61 11.32 -3.32
N ILE A 71 -8.93 10.17 -2.72
CA ILE A 71 -9.34 8.97 -3.47
C ILE A 71 -10.62 9.24 -4.26
N ALA A 72 -11.67 9.76 -3.61
CA ALA A 72 -12.92 10.08 -4.28
C ALA A 72 -12.72 11.07 -5.44
N LYS A 73 -11.88 12.10 -5.26
CA LYS A 73 -11.51 13.06 -6.32
C LYS A 73 -10.77 12.39 -7.49
N SER A 74 -10.03 11.32 -7.22
CA SER A 74 -9.21 10.63 -8.21
C SER A 74 -9.97 9.53 -8.96
N MET A 75 -11.11 9.11 -8.42
CA MET A 75 -11.95 8.05 -8.97
C MET A 75 -12.55 8.43 -10.30
N ASP A 76 -12.53 7.49 -11.24
CA ASP A 76 -13.37 7.55 -12.43
C ASP A 76 -14.79 7.14 -12.05
N ILE A 77 -15.72 8.09 -12.17
CA ILE A 77 -17.13 7.90 -11.78
C ILE A 77 -17.82 6.85 -12.66
N SER A 78 -17.37 6.67 -13.90
CA SER A 78 -17.98 5.72 -14.83
C SER A 78 -17.61 4.27 -14.52
N THR A 79 -16.42 4.03 -13.99
CA THR A 79 -15.88 2.69 -13.74
C THR A 79 -15.71 2.34 -12.26
N GLY A 80 -15.71 3.35 -11.37
CA GLY A 80 -15.37 3.18 -9.94
C GLY A 80 -13.87 2.93 -9.69
N MET A 81 -13.03 3.07 -10.72
CA MET A 81 -11.61 2.75 -10.65
C MET A 81 -10.76 3.95 -10.23
N VAL A 82 -9.70 3.69 -9.48
CA VAL A 82 -8.62 4.64 -9.16
C VAL A 82 -7.29 4.02 -9.57
N VAL A 83 -6.48 4.75 -10.34
CA VAL A 83 -5.10 4.36 -10.64
C VAL A 83 -4.17 4.96 -9.58
N LEU A 84 -3.53 4.09 -8.82
CA LEU A 84 -2.54 4.42 -7.81
C LEU A 84 -1.13 4.22 -8.37
N VAL A 85 -0.25 5.16 -8.05
CA VAL A 85 1.20 5.01 -8.20
C VAL A 85 1.77 4.79 -6.81
N VAL A 86 2.41 3.63 -6.64
CA VAL A 86 2.98 3.16 -5.38
C VAL A 86 4.50 3.23 -5.47
N LYS A 87 5.13 3.82 -4.46
CA LYS A 87 6.58 3.99 -4.40
C LYS A 87 7.09 3.76 -2.99
N GLY A 88 8.11 2.91 -2.84
CA GLY A 88 8.72 2.67 -1.54
C GLY A 88 9.38 3.93 -1.00
N SER A 89 9.08 4.25 0.27
CA SER A 89 9.47 5.52 0.89
C SER A 89 10.32 5.35 2.15
N SER A 90 10.12 4.29 2.94
CA SER A 90 10.87 4.08 4.19
C SER A 90 11.04 2.60 4.49
N VAL A 91 12.18 2.25 5.08
CA VAL A 91 12.50 0.90 5.56
C VAL A 91 13.17 1.03 6.92
N ILE A 92 12.46 0.59 7.97
CA ILE A 92 12.92 0.68 9.35
C ILE A 92 13.12 -0.72 9.93
N TYR A 93 14.35 -1.02 10.34
CA TYR A 93 14.69 -2.27 11.03
C TYR A 93 15.29 -1.94 12.39
N ASN A 94 14.74 -2.53 13.46
CA ASN A 94 15.15 -2.25 14.85
C ASN A 94 15.16 -0.75 15.23
N GLY A 95 14.25 0.04 14.66
CA GLY A 95 14.16 1.48 14.91
C GLY A 95 15.08 2.36 14.07
N GLU A 96 15.92 1.77 13.21
CA GLU A 96 16.83 2.49 12.33
C GLU A 96 16.39 2.42 10.87
N HIS A 97 16.48 3.55 10.17
CA HIS A 97 16.30 3.60 8.74
C HIS A 97 17.42 2.81 8.04
N ILE A 98 17.08 2.11 6.96
CA ILE A 98 18.02 1.36 6.13
C ILE A 98 18.13 2.00 4.73
N PRO A 99 18.99 3.02 4.55
CA PRO A 99 18.98 3.87 3.35
C PRO A 99 19.23 3.10 2.04
N TYR A 100 20.00 2.01 2.09
CA TYR A 100 20.24 1.19 0.91
C TYR A 100 18.94 0.56 0.38
N TYR A 101 18.09 0.04 1.27
CA TYR A 101 16.80 -0.52 0.87
C TYR A 101 15.81 0.57 0.42
N GLU A 102 15.78 1.72 1.10
CA GLU A 102 14.95 2.85 0.70
C GLU A 102 15.31 3.36 -0.70
N LYS A 103 16.60 3.50 -0.98
CA LYS A 103 17.11 3.89 -2.30
C LYS A 103 16.81 2.85 -3.36
N ALA A 104 16.82 1.56 -3.03
CA ALA A 104 16.46 0.49 -3.97
C ALA A 104 14.96 0.51 -4.29
N LEU A 105 14.11 0.58 -3.27
CA LEU A 105 12.65 0.56 -3.41
C LEU A 105 12.10 1.82 -4.10
N SER A 106 12.70 2.98 -3.86
CA SER A 106 12.27 4.25 -4.46
C SER A 106 12.61 4.38 -5.95
N ARG A 107 13.38 3.45 -6.54
CA ARG A 107 13.74 3.48 -7.97
C ARG A 107 12.62 3.02 -8.90
N HIS A 108 11.64 2.32 -8.37
CA HIS A 108 10.55 1.76 -9.16
C HIS A 108 9.21 2.28 -8.66
N GLU A 109 8.33 2.54 -9.62
CA GLU A 109 6.95 2.90 -9.37
C GLU A 109 6.08 1.74 -9.82
N ILE A 110 5.19 1.31 -8.95
CA ILE A 110 4.21 0.27 -9.24
C ILE A 110 2.88 0.97 -9.51
N VAL A 111 2.33 0.75 -10.69
CA VAL A 111 1.02 1.30 -11.06
C VAL A 111 -0.04 0.24 -10.79
N LEU A 112 -1.04 0.56 -9.97
CA LEU A 112 -2.11 -0.33 -9.56
C LEU A 112 -3.46 0.30 -9.90
N ALA A 113 -4.33 -0.45 -10.57
CA ALA A 113 -5.71 -0.04 -10.79
C ALA A 113 -6.59 -0.68 -9.71
N LEU A 114 -7.25 0.14 -8.89
CA LEU A 114 -8.06 -0.27 -7.76
C LEU A 114 -9.53 0.00 -8.01
N ASN A 115 -10.39 -1.01 -7.86
CA ASN A 115 -11.84 -0.85 -7.89
C ASN A 115 -12.35 -0.38 -6.52
N VAL A 116 -12.51 0.93 -6.34
CA VAL A 116 -12.91 1.51 -5.05
C VAL A 116 -14.37 1.21 -4.75
N THR A 117 -15.25 1.18 -5.77
CA THR A 117 -16.66 0.84 -5.60
C THR A 117 -16.82 -0.55 -5.00
N GLU A 118 -16.10 -1.55 -5.52
CA GLU A 118 -16.14 -2.93 -5.01
C GLU A 118 -15.64 -3.02 -3.56
N ILE A 119 -14.55 -2.32 -3.23
CA ILE A 119 -14.01 -2.28 -1.86
C ILE A 119 -15.01 -1.68 -0.87
N LEU A 120 -15.77 -0.67 -1.30
CA LEU A 120 -16.81 -0.05 -0.48
C LEU A 120 -18.02 -0.96 -0.30
N LEU A 121 -18.44 -1.68 -1.35
CA LEU A 121 -19.52 -2.67 -1.26
C LEU A 121 -19.15 -3.81 -0.30
N ASN A 122 -17.98 -4.43 -0.49
CA ASN A 122 -17.51 -5.53 0.37
C ASN A 122 -17.32 -5.09 1.83
N SER A 123 -17.06 -3.80 2.09
CA SER A 123 -16.94 -3.29 3.47
C SER A 123 -18.27 -3.09 4.18
N ARG A 124 -19.38 -2.97 3.44
CA ARG A 124 -20.73 -2.90 4.02
C ARG A 124 -21.21 -4.28 4.47
N ASP A 125 -20.92 -5.31 3.69
CA ASP A 125 -21.40 -6.69 3.95
C ASP A 125 -20.71 -7.33 5.16
N GLN A 126 -19.57 -6.81 5.60
CA GLN A 126 -18.87 -7.24 6.82
C GLN A 126 -19.41 -6.59 8.11
N ASN A 127 -20.43 -5.73 8.01
CA ASN A 127 -21.00 -4.96 9.11
C ASN A 127 -22.51 -5.21 9.30
N THR A 128 -23.02 -6.32 8.75
CA THR A 128 -24.36 -6.91 8.96
C THR A 128 -24.20 -8.36 9.38
#